data_AF-A0A5C6D558-F1
#
_entry.id   AF-A0A5C6D558-F1
#
_cell.length_a   1.000
_cell.length_b   1.000
_cell.length_c   1.000
_cell.angle_alpha   90.00
_cell.angle_beta   90.00
_cell.angle_gamma   90.00
#
_symmetry.space_group_name_H-M   'P 1'
#
loop_
_entity.id
_entity.type
_entity.pdbx_description
1 polymer ?
#
loop_
_entity_poly.entity_id
_entity_poly.type
_entity_poly.pdbx_seq_one_letter_code
_entity_poly.pdbx_strand_id
1 'polypeptide(L)'
;MDLSSFTANPNDMTALFAIRGEPQTAKRGKAKPTMIPLPKHAKGERFIRGPIPLAWFKLASGCGNRAEAVAVLLWYMAGCQNRNPVKMTPNVLSELSVHPKTARRVLQKMADKGLVLVEFKRGRSPLVTIVSPESAEAIRPTASTDGSKE
;
A
#
# COMPACT_ATOMS: atom_id res chain seq x y z
N MET A 1 45.74 58.61 -10.44
CA MET A 1 45.61 57.20 -10.83
C MET A 1 45.24 57.17 -12.30
N ASP A 2 46.17 56.72 -13.14
CA ASP A 2 46.00 56.68 -14.59
C ASP A 2 45.36 55.35 -14.98
N LEU A 3 44.19 55.40 -15.61
CA LEU A 3 43.40 54.21 -15.96
C LEU A 3 43.88 53.55 -17.26
N SER A 4 44.79 54.20 -17.99
CA SER A 4 45.29 53.72 -19.29
C SER A 4 46.42 52.69 -19.20
N SER A 5 47.04 52.54 -18.02
CA SER A 5 48.16 51.61 -17.78
C SER A 5 47.79 50.38 -16.94
N PHE A 6 46.50 50.20 -16.61
CA PHE A 6 46.06 49.07 -15.80
C PHE A 6 45.92 47.81 -16.65
N THR A 7 46.92 46.93 -16.59
CA THR A 7 46.87 45.60 -17.19
C THR A 7 46.36 44.59 -16.15
N ALA A 8 45.10 44.18 -16.27
CA ALA A 8 44.54 43.17 -15.38
C ALA A 8 45.29 41.84 -15.53
N ASN A 9 45.87 41.33 -14.45
CA ASN A 9 46.50 40.02 -14.44
C ASN A 9 45.37 38.96 -14.37
N PRO A 10 45.48 37.77 -15.01
CA PRO A 10 44.42 36.76 -14.95
C PRO A 10 44.03 36.36 -13.52
N ASN A 11 44.95 36.52 -12.56
CA ASN A 11 44.71 36.26 -11.15
C ASN A 11 43.80 37.32 -10.47
N ASP A 12 43.81 38.56 -10.96
CA ASP A 12 42.96 39.64 -10.45
C ASP A 12 41.49 39.42 -10.84
N MET A 13 41.27 38.81 -12.01
CA MET A 13 39.94 38.38 -12.46
C MET A 13 39.41 37.23 -11.59
N THR A 14 40.26 36.27 -11.22
CA THR A 14 39.88 35.16 -10.32
C THR A 14 39.45 35.66 -8.94
N ALA A 15 40.12 36.71 -8.42
CA ALA A 15 39.79 37.32 -7.14
C ALA A 15 38.41 38.04 -7.18
N LEU A 16 38.05 38.66 -8.30
CA LEU A 16 36.72 39.25 -8.50
C LEU A 16 35.59 38.21 -8.45
N PHE A 17 35.82 37.03 -9.04
CA PHE A 17 34.84 35.92 -9.00
C PHE A 17 34.77 35.22 -7.63
N ALA A 18 35.80 35.32 -6.79
CA ALA A 18 35.79 34.76 -5.43
C ALA A 18 35.05 35.64 -4.41
N ILE A 19 35.11 36.97 -4.56
CA ILE A 19 34.46 37.93 -3.64
C ILE A 19 32.95 38.02 -3.90
N ARG A 20 32.55 37.95 -5.16
CA ARG A 20 31.15 37.91 -5.55
C ARG A 20 30.71 36.45 -5.44
N GLY A 21 30.31 36.03 -4.24
CA GLY A 21 29.99 34.64 -3.88
C GLY A 21 29.04 33.91 -4.83
N GLU A 22 29.52 33.55 -6.01
CA GLU A 22 28.86 32.64 -6.91
C GLU A 22 29.08 31.26 -6.31
N PRO A 23 28.01 30.57 -5.91
CA PRO A 23 28.14 29.19 -5.53
C PRO A 23 28.62 28.46 -6.78
N GLN A 24 29.88 28.03 -6.77
CA GLN A 24 30.38 26.94 -7.59
C GLN A 24 29.53 25.70 -7.25
N THR A 25 28.32 25.67 -7.79
CA THR A 25 27.51 24.47 -7.90
C THR A 25 28.19 23.65 -8.96
N ALA A 26 29.27 22.98 -8.56
CA ALA A 26 29.75 21.80 -9.24
C ALA A 26 28.49 20.97 -9.52
N LYS A 27 28.09 20.91 -10.79
CA LYS A 27 27.00 20.07 -11.26
C LYS A 27 27.45 18.64 -11.03
N ARG A 28 27.31 18.17 -9.80
CA ARG A 28 27.47 16.78 -9.40
C ARG A 28 26.39 16.06 -10.19
N GLY A 29 26.77 15.53 -11.36
CA GLY A 29 25.86 14.80 -12.23
C GLY A 29 25.12 13.81 -11.35
N LYS A 30 23.79 13.92 -11.28
CA LYS A 30 22.98 13.00 -10.48
C LYS A 30 23.25 11.61 -11.06
N ALA A 31 24.06 10.83 -10.35
CA ALA A 31 24.34 9.46 -10.73
C ALA A 31 23.00 8.74 -10.86
N LYS A 32 22.77 8.11 -12.01
CA LYS A 32 21.53 7.35 -12.26
C LYS A 32 21.45 6.27 -11.16
N PRO A 33 20.36 6.19 -10.38
CA PRO A 33 20.28 5.21 -9.31
C PRO A 33 20.44 3.82 -9.91
N THR A 34 21.40 3.05 -9.40
CA THR A 34 21.57 1.65 -9.75
C THR A 34 20.33 0.89 -9.31
N MET A 35 19.64 0.25 -10.27
CA MET A 35 18.46 -0.56 -9.98
C MET A 35 18.90 -1.83 -9.24
N ILE A 36 18.66 -1.87 -7.93
CA ILE A 36 18.77 -3.10 -7.14
C ILE A 36 17.48 -3.91 -7.38
N PRO A 37 17.57 -5.19 -7.80
CA PRO A 37 16.39 -6.01 -8.03
C PRO A 37 15.64 -6.30 -6.72
N LEU A 38 14.31 -6.49 -6.83
CA LEU A 38 13.49 -6.84 -5.67
C LEU A 38 13.87 -8.21 -5.10
N PRO A 39 13.88 -8.38 -3.76
CA PRO A 39 14.07 -9.68 -3.14
C PRO A 39 13.02 -10.70 -3.61
N LYS A 40 13.46 -11.92 -3.89
CA LYS A 40 12.58 -13.05 -4.22
C LYS A 40 12.54 -14.01 -3.03
N HIS A 41 11.41 -14.67 -2.85
CA HIS A 41 11.26 -15.70 -1.81
C HIS A 41 12.15 -16.90 -2.12
N ALA A 42 12.69 -17.52 -1.06
CA ALA A 42 13.46 -18.75 -1.18
C ALA A 42 12.54 -19.98 -1.36
N LYS A 43 13.12 -21.10 -1.77
CA LYS A 43 12.37 -22.37 -1.89
C LYS A 43 11.86 -22.79 -0.51
N GLY A 44 10.54 -22.93 -0.39
CA GLY A 44 9.87 -23.31 0.86
C GLY A 44 9.53 -22.14 1.78
N GLU A 45 9.92 -20.90 1.43
CA GLU A 45 9.50 -19.70 2.16
C GLU A 45 8.04 -19.37 1.85
N ARG A 46 7.33 -18.86 2.86
CA ARG A 46 5.94 -18.41 2.72
C ARG A 46 5.91 -17.09 1.95
N PHE A 47 5.00 -17.00 1.01
CA PHE A 47 4.78 -15.78 0.23
C PHE A 47 3.28 -15.56 0.02
N ILE A 48 2.93 -14.32 -0.32
CA ILE A 48 1.57 -13.94 -0.64
C ILE A 48 1.38 -14.14 -2.15
N ARG A 49 0.43 -15.01 -2.55
CA ARG A 49 0.09 -15.16 -3.97
C ARG A 49 -0.70 -13.94 -4.46
N GLY A 50 -0.40 -13.50 -5.69
CA GLY A 50 -1.00 -12.30 -6.28
C GLY A 50 -2.08 -12.62 -7.32
N PRO A 51 -2.74 -11.58 -7.90
CA PRO A 51 -2.63 -10.15 -7.60
C PRO A 51 -3.66 -9.68 -6.55
N ILE A 52 -3.22 -8.81 -5.63
CA ILE A 52 -4.12 -8.10 -4.71
C ILE A 52 -4.55 -6.80 -5.39
N PRO A 53 -5.85 -6.59 -5.68
CA PRO A 53 -6.30 -5.33 -6.28
C PRO A 53 -5.97 -4.14 -5.36
N LEU A 54 -5.19 -3.19 -5.85
CA LEU A 54 -4.74 -2.05 -5.04
C LEU A 54 -5.93 -1.20 -4.56
N ALA A 55 -6.96 -1.04 -5.40
CA ALA A 55 -8.19 -0.34 -5.03
C ALA A 55 -8.89 -1.01 -3.84
N TRP A 56 -9.01 -2.34 -3.88
CA TRP A 56 -9.56 -3.12 -2.77
C TRP A 56 -8.70 -2.96 -1.51
N PHE A 57 -7.37 -3.06 -1.64
CA PHE A 57 -6.46 -2.94 -0.51
C PHE A 57 -6.47 -1.56 0.14
N LYS A 58 -6.61 -0.48 -0.64
CA LYS A 58 -6.73 0.89 -0.15
C LYS A 58 -8.02 1.10 0.66
N LEU A 59 -9.13 0.49 0.23
CA LEU A 59 -10.38 0.54 0.99
C LEU A 59 -10.27 -0.26 2.30
N ALA A 60 -9.59 -1.40 2.22
CA ALA A 60 -9.32 -2.29 3.34
C ALA A 60 -8.42 -1.64 4.40
N SER A 61 -7.37 -0.90 4.01
CA SER A 61 -6.47 -0.23 4.96
C SER A 61 -7.19 0.82 5.81
N GLY A 62 -8.21 1.48 5.26
CA GLY A 62 -9.07 2.42 5.99
C GLY A 62 -10.05 1.77 6.97
N CYS A 63 -10.02 0.46 7.22
CA CYS A 63 -10.93 -0.23 8.16
C CYS A 63 -10.44 -0.24 9.61
N GLY A 64 -9.30 0.38 9.92
CA GLY A 64 -8.83 0.62 11.28
C GLY A 64 -7.47 0.01 11.59
N ASN A 65 -7.16 -0.10 12.88
CA ASN A 65 -5.84 -0.54 13.34
C ASN A 65 -5.54 -1.97 12.86
N ARG A 66 -4.37 -2.16 12.24
CA ARG A 66 -3.92 -3.44 11.65
C ARG A 66 -4.81 -3.95 10.50
N ALA A 67 -5.62 -3.11 9.88
CA ALA A 67 -6.49 -3.54 8.79
C ALA A 67 -5.70 -4.06 7.57
N GLU A 68 -4.57 -3.43 7.26
CA GLU A 68 -3.63 -3.87 6.24
C GLU A 68 -3.10 -5.28 6.52
N ALA A 69 -2.74 -5.57 7.78
CA ALA A 69 -2.28 -6.90 8.17
C ALA A 69 -3.38 -7.95 7.99
N VAL A 70 -4.61 -7.65 8.40
CA VAL A 70 -5.76 -8.55 8.18
C VAL A 70 -6.03 -8.76 6.68
N ALA A 71 -5.97 -7.69 5.87
CA ALA A 71 -6.13 -7.76 4.43
C ALA A 71 -5.07 -8.65 3.76
N VAL A 72 -3.80 -8.49 4.16
CA VAL A 72 -2.70 -9.35 3.70
C VAL A 72 -2.91 -10.80 4.12
N LEU A 73 -3.33 -11.06 5.37
CA LEU A 73 -3.59 -12.42 5.84
C LEU A 73 -4.73 -13.11 5.08
N LEU A 74 -5.79 -12.37 4.74
CA LEU A 74 -6.89 -12.90 3.93
C LEU A 74 -6.37 -13.39 2.57
N TRP A 75 -5.58 -12.57 1.89
CA TRP A 75 -4.99 -12.93 0.59
C TRP A 75 -3.94 -14.02 0.70
N TYR A 76 -3.12 -14.00 1.75
CA TYR A 76 -2.19 -15.08 2.06
C TYR A 76 -2.93 -16.41 2.19
N MET A 77 -4.02 -16.46 2.97
CA MET A 77 -4.82 -17.68 3.14
C MET A 77 -5.53 -18.11 1.87
N ALA A 78 -6.10 -17.17 1.12
CA ALA A 78 -6.79 -17.45 -0.13
C ALA A 78 -5.82 -18.05 -1.16
N GLY A 79 -4.61 -17.49 -1.23
CA GLY A 79 -3.52 -17.98 -2.08
C GLY A 79 -2.96 -19.34 -1.65
N CYS A 80 -2.72 -19.53 -0.34
CA CYS A 80 -2.19 -20.79 0.19
C CYS A 80 -3.18 -21.94 0.03
N GLN A 81 -4.47 -21.69 0.25
CA GLN A 81 -5.52 -22.72 0.19
C GLN A 81 -6.16 -22.84 -1.18
N ASN A 82 -5.87 -21.90 -2.09
CA ASN A 82 -6.49 -21.76 -3.41
C ASN A 82 -8.03 -21.83 -3.36
N ARG A 83 -8.63 -21.22 -2.33
CA ARG A 83 -10.08 -21.26 -2.08
C ARG A 83 -10.58 -19.95 -1.48
N ASN A 84 -11.85 -19.64 -1.75
CA ASN A 84 -12.61 -18.54 -1.19
C ASN A 84 -14.03 -19.09 -0.95
N PRO A 85 -14.48 -19.30 0.30
CA PRO A 85 -14.09 -18.61 1.54
C PRO A 85 -12.87 -19.17 2.28
N VAL A 86 -12.23 -18.32 3.08
CA VAL A 86 -11.06 -18.62 3.93
C VAL A 86 -11.41 -18.62 5.41
N LYS A 87 -10.77 -19.50 6.18
CA LYS A 87 -10.91 -19.55 7.64
C LYS A 87 -9.79 -18.75 8.31
N MET A 88 -10.17 -17.74 9.09
CA MET A 88 -9.22 -16.91 9.85
C MET A 88 -8.93 -17.52 11.22
N THR A 89 -8.05 -18.51 11.26
CA THR A 89 -7.68 -19.19 12.50
C THR A 89 -6.71 -18.35 13.35
N PRO A 90 -6.63 -18.59 14.68
CA PRO A 90 -5.68 -17.88 15.55
C PRO A 90 -4.23 -17.98 15.07
N ASN A 91 -3.80 -19.14 14.57
CA ASN A 91 -2.44 -19.35 14.06
C ASN A 91 -2.13 -18.46 12.85
N VAL A 92 -3.11 -18.23 11.98
CA VAL A 92 -2.96 -17.32 10.84
C VAL A 92 -2.85 -15.89 11.32
N LEU A 93 -3.68 -15.50 12.28
CA LEU A 93 -3.64 -14.16 12.87
C LEU A 93 -2.31 -13.87 13.55
N SER A 94 -1.68 -14.88 14.17
CA SER A 94 -0.37 -14.72 14.81
C SER A 94 0.79 -14.48 13.83
N GLU A 95 0.68 -14.90 12.55
CA GLU A 95 1.73 -14.66 11.54
C GLU A 95 2.06 -13.18 11.39
N LEU A 96 1.06 -12.30 11.52
CA LEU A 96 1.23 -10.85 11.56
C LEU A 96 0.79 -10.27 12.90
N SER A 97 0.93 -11.00 14.01
CA SER A 97 0.68 -10.52 15.38
C SER A 97 -0.67 -9.78 15.54
N VAL A 98 -1.72 -10.26 14.90
CA VAL A 98 -3.06 -9.66 14.99
C VAL A 98 -3.84 -10.32 16.12
N HIS A 99 -4.28 -9.53 17.10
CA HIS A 99 -5.13 -10.04 18.16
C HIS A 99 -6.53 -10.42 17.63
N PRO A 100 -7.14 -11.55 18.06
CA PRO A 100 -8.45 -12.00 17.57
C PRO A 100 -9.58 -10.96 17.69
N LYS A 101 -9.60 -10.19 18.78
CA LYS A 101 -10.56 -9.07 18.96
C LYS A 101 -10.37 -7.97 17.91
N THR A 102 -9.12 -7.64 17.57
CA THR A 102 -8.80 -6.66 16.52
C THR A 102 -9.22 -7.18 15.16
N ALA A 103 -8.90 -8.44 14.84
CA ALA A 103 -9.34 -9.08 13.61
C ALA A 103 -10.86 -9.05 13.46
N ARG A 104 -11.61 -9.39 14.51
CA ARG A 104 -13.08 -9.34 14.49
C ARG A 104 -13.62 -7.94 14.17
N ARG A 105 -13.09 -6.89 14.85
CA ARG A 105 -13.51 -5.50 14.62
C ARG A 105 -13.20 -5.03 13.20
N VAL A 106 -12.01 -5.36 12.69
CA VAL A 106 -11.58 -5.02 11.33
C VAL A 106 -12.44 -5.75 10.30
N LEU A 107 -12.69 -7.05 10.48
CA LEU A 107 -13.51 -7.86 9.57
C LEU A 107 -14.94 -7.35 9.47
N GLN A 108 -15.53 -6.91 10.59
CA GLN A 108 -16.84 -6.25 10.58
C GLN A 108 -16.81 -4.99 9.72
N LYS A 109 -15.84 -4.09 9.94
CA LYS A 109 -15.70 -2.87 9.14
C LYS A 109 -15.43 -3.12 7.66
N MET A 110 -14.69 -4.17 7.32
CA MET A 110 -14.48 -4.58 5.93
C MET A 110 -15.77 -5.11 5.30
N ALA A 111 -16.59 -5.83 6.06
CA ALA A 111 -17.90 -6.29 5.62
C ALA A 111 -18.87 -5.12 5.41
N ASP A 112 -18.87 -4.15 6.31
CA ASP A 112 -19.68 -2.92 6.18
C ASP A 112 -19.34 -2.14 4.90
N LYS A 113 -18.07 -2.19 4.45
CA LYS A 113 -17.60 -1.60 3.19
C LYS A 113 -17.82 -2.49 1.96
N GLY A 114 -18.42 -3.68 2.11
CA GLY A 114 -18.66 -4.61 1.01
C GLY A 114 -17.39 -5.26 0.45
N LEU A 115 -16.27 -5.23 1.16
CA LEU A 115 -15.00 -5.81 0.72
C LEU A 115 -14.95 -7.32 0.97
N VAL A 116 -15.69 -7.80 1.96
CA VAL A 116 -15.75 -9.19 2.38
C VAL A 116 -17.15 -9.56 2.87
N LEU A 117 -17.51 -10.83 2.81
CA LEU A 117 -18.62 -11.41 3.55
C LEU A 117 -18.05 -12.20 4.72
N VAL A 118 -18.65 -12.08 5.91
CA VAL A 118 -18.11 -12.71 7.12
C VAL A 118 -19.18 -13.47 7.87
N GLU A 119 -18.92 -14.75 8.13
CA GLU A 119 -19.73 -15.57 9.02
C GLU A 119 -19.03 -15.75 10.37
N PHE A 120 -19.66 -15.25 11.43
CA PHE A 120 -19.20 -15.47 12.80
C PHE A 120 -20.03 -16.57 13.45
N LYS A 121 -19.34 -17.59 14.00
CA LYS A 121 -19.96 -18.62 14.85
C LYS A 121 -19.27 -18.64 16.21
N ARG A 122 -20.06 -18.76 17.28
CA ARG A 122 -19.54 -18.75 18.66
C ARG A 122 -18.53 -19.89 18.85
N GLY A 123 -17.35 -19.57 19.40
CA GLY A 123 -16.28 -20.54 19.64
C GLY A 123 -15.56 -21.05 18.39
N ARG A 124 -15.83 -20.50 17.20
CA ARG A 124 -15.21 -20.90 15.94
C ARG A 124 -14.47 -19.73 15.29
N SER A 125 -13.45 -20.05 14.50
CA SER A 125 -12.76 -19.07 13.66
C SER A 125 -13.72 -18.52 12.61
N PRO A 126 -13.70 -17.20 12.33
CA PRO A 126 -14.55 -16.61 11.32
C PRO A 126 -14.25 -17.17 9.93
N LEU A 127 -15.31 -17.40 9.16
CA LEU A 127 -15.25 -17.77 7.76
C LEU A 127 -15.45 -16.50 6.94
N VAL A 128 -14.51 -16.18 6.06
CA VAL A 128 -14.47 -14.90 5.34
C VAL A 128 -14.41 -15.16 3.85
N THR A 129 -15.34 -14.58 3.10
CA THR A 129 -15.35 -14.58 1.64
C THR A 129 -14.83 -13.23 1.15
N ILE A 130 -13.78 -13.22 0.33
CA ILE A 130 -13.26 -11.99 -0.29
C ILE A 130 -14.15 -11.64 -1.49
N VAL A 131 -14.56 -10.37 -1.61
CA VAL A 131 -15.44 -9.88 -2.67
C VAL A 131 -14.76 -8.74 -3.43
N SER A 132 -14.92 -8.70 -4.75
CA SER A 132 -14.48 -7.58 -5.58
C SER A 132 -15.47 -6.43 -5.45
N PRO A 133 -15.03 -5.17 -5.33
CA PRO A 133 -15.94 -4.03 -5.16
C PRO A 133 -16.86 -3.83 -6.38
N GLU A 134 -16.43 -4.22 -7.58
CA GLU A 134 -17.25 -4.19 -8.79
C GLU A 134 -18.41 -5.21 -8.76
N SER A 135 -18.19 -6.36 -8.12
CA SER A 135 -19.24 -7.38 -7.94
C SER A 135 -20.18 -7.06 -6.78
N ALA A 136 -19.77 -6.21 -5.84
CA ALA A 136 -20.62 -5.82 -4.71
C ALA A 136 -21.81 -4.94 -5.14
N GLU A 137 -21.66 -4.13 -6.20
CA GLU A 137 -22.75 -3.35 -6.81
C GLU A 137 -23.85 -4.28 -7.38
N ALA A 138 -23.46 -5.41 -7.98
CA ALA A 138 -24.37 -6.39 -8.57
C ALA A 138 -25.13 -7.26 -7.56
N ILE A 139 -24.65 -7.34 -6.31
CA ILE A 139 -25.26 -8.15 -5.23
C ILE A 139 -26.25 -7.32 -4.40
N ARG A 140 -26.31 -6.00 -4.59
CA ARG A 140 -27.41 -5.20 -4.03
C ARG A 140 -28.68 -5.60 -4.78
N PRO A 141 -29.73 -6.12 -4.11
CA PRO A 141 -31.02 -6.23 -4.76
C PRO A 141 -31.38 -4.80 -5.17
N THR A 142 -31.57 -4.60 -6.48
CA THR A 142 -32.17 -3.39 -7.02
C THR A 142 -33.47 -3.18 -6.27
N ALA A 143 -33.44 -2.30 -5.27
CA ALA A 143 -34.63 -1.90 -4.57
C ALA A 143 -35.56 -1.31 -5.63
N SER A 144 -36.61 -2.06 -5.89
CA SER A 144 -37.78 -1.70 -6.67
C SER A 144 -38.12 -0.22 -6.42
N THR A 145 -37.88 0.64 -7.40
CA THR A 145 -38.69 1.84 -7.54
C THR A 145 -39.84 1.45 -8.45
N ASP A 146 -40.83 0.81 -7.83
CA ASP A 146 -42.18 0.72 -8.35
C ASP A 146 -42.74 2.15 -8.39
N GLY A 147 -42.70 2.75 -9.58
CA GLY A 147 -43.30 4.04 -9.87
C GLY A 147 -44.81 3.88 -10.02
N SER A 148 -45.52 3.69 -8.91
CA SER A 148 -46.96 3.98 -8.82
C SER A 148 -47.15 5.47 -8.51
N LYS A 149 -47.58 6.23 -9.52
CA LYS A 149 -48.27 7.53 -9.51
C LYS A 149 -48.57 7.84 -10.98
N GLU A 150 -49.75 8.21 -11.46
CA GLU A 150 -51.07 8.57 -10.93
C GLU A 150 -52.04 8.46 -12.14
#